data_AF-A0A0M0BV04-F1
#
_entry.id   AF-A0A0M0BV04-F1
#
_cell.length_a   1.000
_cell.length_b   1.000
_cell.length_c   1.000
_cell.angle_alpha   90.00
_cell.angle_beta   90.00
_cell.angle_gamma   90.00
#
_symmetry.space_group_name_H-M   'P 1'
#
loop_
_entity.id
_entity.type
_entity.pdbx_description
1 polymer ?
#
loop_
_entity_poly.entity_id
_entity_poly.type
_entity_poly.pdbx_seq_one_letter_code
_entity_poly.pdbx_strand_id
1 'polypeptide(L)'
;MKFATFLYQPEPAEGVDINFYRIKPESGTVGKPNPKMYTNIAVFGDNAMAQKHPEWISVSKDGPSFRRLTAPKVNGIKPGNKKYNLRWDVLCMTNPEVREYNLTLIEDCARQTPGISISSQHFADHGFCVCPRCVELWRQSGLNWYDWRAQTVTEFLKEVKDCIGGKPLYVNMLPDPVLGRERFGYDFDALAEYADVFVIPMFSKAYPSPWYWEMLARAFKSKLKKPVFTNLYVRGPNDDPKQVPTTEQLLTVAVRIARTGVDGIIFLAETAQRIRDFQKAAVQSTNVLAELDGYGGDEVIDLVSRWKSLF
;
A
#
# COMPACT_ATOMS: atom_id res chain seq x y z
N MET A 1 9.79 5.03 -17.22
CA MET A 1 9.15 4.34 -16.08
C MET A 1 10.20 3.78 -15.12
N LYS A 2 9.86 3.57 -13.84
CA LYS A 2 10.69 2.84 -12.86
C LYS A 2 10.06 1.50 -12.47
N PHE A 3 10.89 0.52 -12.18
CA PHE A 3 10.45 -0.80 -11.72
C PHE A 3 10.96 -1.07 -10.32
N ALA A 4 10.11 -1.64 -9.48
CA ALA A 4 10.43 -1.88 -8.09
C ALA A 4 9.90 -3.22 -7.59
N THR A 5 10.30 -3.60 -6.39
CA THR A 5 9.74 -4.75 -5.67
C THR A 5 9.31 -4.37 -4.26
N PHE A 6 8.24 -5.00 -3.77
CA PHE A 6 7.93 -5.07 -2.35
C PHE A 6 8.21 -6.47 -1.84
N LEU A 7 9.06 -6.58 -0.83
CA LEU A 7 9.49 -7.86 -0.29
C LEU A 7 9.14 -7.98 1.20
N TYR A 8 8.77 -9.20 1.62
CA TYR A 8 8.56 -9.51 3.04
C TYR A 8 9.86 -9.93 3.75
N GLN A 9 10.94 -10.12 2.99
CA GLN A 9 12.26 -10.39 3.52
C GLN A 9 13.24 -9.23 3.22
N PRO A 10 14.22 -8.99 4.10
CA PRO A 10 15.17 -7.90 3.97
C PRO A 10 16.30 -8.25 3.00
N GLU A 11 15.98 -8.75 1.81
CA GLU A 11 16.95 -9.11 0.77
C GLU A 11 16.54 -8.42 -0.54
N PRO A 12 17.39 -7.58 -1.15
CA PRO A 12 17.06 -6.92 -2.40
C PRO A 12 17.02 -7.93 -3.56
N ALA A 13 16.07 -7.74 -4.48
CA ALA A 13 16.04 -8.41 -5.77
C ALA A 13 16.83 -7.62 -6.83
N GLU A 14 17.52 -8.34 -7.70
CA GLU A 14 18.22 -7.78 -8.86
C GLU A 14 17.26 -7.47 -10.02
N GLY A 15 17.72 -6.70 -11.00
CA GLY A 15 16.96 -6.41 -12.22
C GLY A 15 15.82 -5.40 -12.06
N VAL A 16 15.71 -4.72 -10.92
CA VAL A 16 14.76 -3.62 -10.68
C VAL A 16 15.49 -2.38 -10.17
N ASP A 17 14.86 -1.21 -10.29
CA ASP A 17 15.46 0.07 -9.91
C ASP A 17 15.35 0.34 -8.40
N ILE A 18 14.30 -0.16 -7.74
CA ILE A 18 14.02 0.11 -6.33
C ILE A 18 13.59 -1.18 -5.61
N ASN A 19 14.15 -1.42 -4.42
CA ASN A 19 13.74 -2.51 -3.55
C ASN A 19 13.13 -1.94 -2.27
N PHE A 20 11.90 -2.35 -1.95
CA PHE A 20 11.24 -2.00 -0.71
C PHE A 20 11.12 -3.23 0.20
N TYR A 21 11.52 -3.07 1.46
CA TYR A 21 11.30 -4.07 2.50
C TYR A 21 10.07 -3.69 3.34
N ARG A 22 9.05 -4.56 3.35
CA ARG A 22 7.87 -4.45 4.22
C ARG A 22 8.25 -4.81 5.65
N ILE A 23 8.97 -3.91 6.34
CA ILE A 23 9.44 -4.12 7.71
C ILE A 23 8.27 -4.36 8.67
N LYS A 24 7.16 -3.64 8.44
CA LYS A 24 5.94 -3.74 9.22
C LYS A 24 4.74 -3.88 8.29
N PRO A 25 4.33 -5.11 7.92
CA PRO A 25 3.05 -5.33 7.26
C PRO A 25 1.88 -5.24 8.26
N GLU A 26 0.66 -5.26 7.74
CA GLU A 26 -0.58 -5.11 8.52
C GLU A 26 -0.84 -6.25 9.51
N SER A 27 -0.05 -7.34 9.45
CA SER A 27 -0.04 -8.37 10.50
C SER A 27 0.51 -7.87 11.83
N GLY A 28 1.27 -6.77 11.85
CA GLY A 28 1.85 -6.18 13.06
C GLY A 28 3.23 -6.73 13.45
N THR A 29 3.83 -7.60 12.63
CA THR A 29 5.22 -8.03 12.82
C THR A 29 6.17 -6.89 12.46
N VAL A 30 7.26 -6.71 13.20
CA VAL A 30 8.27 -5.68 12.91
C VAL A 30 9.64 -6.32 12.74
N GLY A 31 10.26 -6.11 11.57
CA GLY A 31 11.61 -6.57 11.26
C GLY A 31 12.71 -5.58 11.65
N LYS A 32 13.92 -5.78 11.10
CA LYS A 32 15.05 -4.85 11.23
C LYS A 32 15.28 -4.10 9.91
N PRO A 33 15.54 -2.79 9.92
CA PRO A 33 15.81 -2.03 8.69
C PRO A 33 16.96 -2.63 7.87
N ASN A 34 16.84 -2.59 6.54
CA ASN A 34 17.94 -2.91 5.63
C ASN A 34 18.43 -1.62 4.95
N PRO A 35 19.67 -1.18 5.17
CA PRO A 35 20.20 0.06 4.59
C PRO A 35 20.24 0.13 3.06
N LYS A 36 20.11 -1.01 2.36
CA LYS A 36 20.08 -1.10 0.90
C LYS A 36 18.67 -1.06 0.31
N MET A 37 17.62 -0.99 1.14
CA MET A 37 16.23 -1.06 0.71
C MET A 37 15.42 0.08 1.33
N TYR A 38 14.47 0.60 0.56
CA TYR A 38 13.45 1.50 1.08
C TYR A 38 12.59 0.74 2.10
N THR A 39 12.11 1.42 3.13
CA THR A 39 11.35 0.74 4.19
C THR A 39 9.87 1.01 4.06
N ASN A 40 9.04 -0.03 4.05
CA ASN A 40 7.59 0.07 4.04
C ASN A 40 6.96 -0.28 5.39
N ILE A 41 6.14 0.64 5.91
CA ILE A 41 5.51 0.56 7.23
C ILE A 41 4.00 0.74 7.08
N ALA A 42 3.24 -0.29 7.46
CA ALA A 42 1.81 -0.19 7.68
C ALA A 42 1.56 0.54 9.01
N VAL A 43 0.96 1.72 8.94
CA VAL A 43 0.87 2.64 10.09
C VAL A 43 -0.28 2.25 11.01
N PHE A 44 -1.53 2.47 10.57
CA PHE A 44 -2.72 2.22 11.40
C PHE A 44 -3.36 0.85 11.13
N GLY A 45 -2.91 0.12 10.11
CA GLY A 45 -3.27 -1.28 9.92
C GLY A 45 -2.35 -2.18 10.73
N ASP A 46 -2.84 -2.78 11.81
CA ASP A 46 -2.00 -3.56 12.73
C ASP A 46 -2.81 -4.60 13.52
N ASN A 47 -2.80 -5.85 13.04
CA ASN A 47 -3.54 -6.94 13.67
C ASN A 47 -3.00 -7.32 15.05
N ALA A 48 -1.68 -7.28 15.25
CA ALA A 48 -1.07 -7.68 16.52
C ALA A 48 -1.35 -6.63 17.59
N MET A 49 -1.20 -5.35 17.26
CA MET A 49 -1.48 -4.26 18.18
C MET A 49 -2.97 -4.16 18.51
N ALA A 50 -3.86 -4.37 17.54
CA ALA A 50 -5.31 -4.40 17.79
C ALA A 50 -5.73 -5.55 18.72
N GLN A 51 -5.01 -6.67 18.72
CA GLN A 51 -5.25 -7.77 19.67
C GLN A 51 -4.74 -7.45 21.08
N LYS A 52 -3.58 -6.79 21.17
CA LYS A 52 -2.95 -6.42 22.45
C LYS A 52 -3.64 -5.22 23.11
N HIS A 53 -4.08 -4.26 22.30
CA HIS A 53 -4.76 -3.04 22.69
C HIS A 53 -6.10 -2.88 21.94
N PRO A 54 -7.11 -3.73 22.20
CA PRO A 54 -8.42 -3.62 21.57
C PRO A 54 -9.06 -2.23 21.70
N GLU A 55 -8.77 -1.50 22.78
CA GLU A 55 -9.23 -0.14 23.06
C GLU A 55 -8.69 0.93 22.08
N TRP A 56 -7.64 0.62 21.32
CA TRP A 56 -7.08 1.51 20.30
C TRP A 56 -7.76 1.40 18.94
N ILE A 57 -8.66 0.44 18.75
CA ILE A 57 -9.25 0.19 17.44
C ILE A 57 -10.17 1.33 16.98
N SER A 58 -10.22 1.59 15.68
CA SER A 58 -11.23 2.47 15.10
C SER A 58 -12.62 1.86 15.28
N VAL A 59 -13.62 2.68 15.60
CA VAL A 59 -15.01 2.25 15.83
C VAL A 59 -16.00 3.00 14.95
N SER A 60 -17.07 2.32 14.54
CA SER A 60 -18.23 2.89 13.85
C SER A 60 -19.48 2.66 14.71
N LYS A 61 -20.62 3.24 14.31
CA LYS A 61 -21.94 2.90 14.90
C LYS A 61 -22.30 1.41 14.79
N ASP A 62 -21.74 0.74 13.77
CA ASP A 62 -22.03 -0.67 13.45
C ASP A 62 -20.99 -1.63 14.09
N GLY A 63 -20.04 -1.10 14.89
CA GLY A 63 -19.05 -1.89 15.63
C GLY A 63 -17.58 -1.54 15.33
N PRO A 64 -16.63 -2.19 16.03
CA PRO A 64 -15.19 -1.98 15.88
C PRO A 64 -14.64 -2.50 14.55
N SER A 65 -13.56 -1.90 14.07
CA SER A 65 -12.91 -2.23 12.79
C SER A 65 -11.97 -3.44 12.85
N PHE A 66 -12.42 -4.51 13.50
CA PHE A 66 -11.75 -5.80 13.39
C PHE A 66 -12.09 -6.45 12.05
N ARG A 67 -11.07 -7.03 11.40
CA ARG A 67 -11.24 -7.86 10.19
C ARG A 67 -11.95 -9.19 10.49
N ARG A 68 -11.85 -9.67 11.74
CA ARG A 68 -12.43 -10.95 12.18
C ARG A 68 -13.69 -10.72 13.03
N LEU A 69 -14.66 -11.61 12.85
CA LEU A 69 -15.94 -11.62 13.58
C LEU A 69 -15.84 -12.14 15.02
N THR A 70 -14.70 -12.73 15.41
CA THR A 70 -14.48 -13.37 16.71
C THR A 70 -13.37 -12.69 17.52
N ALA A 71 -13.13 -11.39 17.30
CA ALA A 71 -12.13 -10.61 18.02
C ALA A 71 -12.51 -10.39 19.51
N PRO A 72 -11.62 -9.86 20.37
CA PRO A 72 -11.97 -9.45 21.73
C PRO A 72 -13.08 -8.38 21.75
N LYS A 73 -13.90 -8.34 22.81
CA LYS A 73 -14.84 -7.24 23.02
C LYS A 73 -14.07 -5.93 23.28
N VAL A 74 -14.52 -4.83 22.70
CA VAL A 74 -13.97 -3.48 22.93
C VAL A 74 -15.06 -2.65 23.58
N ASN A 75 -14.83 -2.16 24.81
CA ASN A 75 -15.77 -1.32 25.53
C ASN A 75 -17.21 -1.89 25.58
N GLY A 76 -17.35 -3.21 25.72
CA GLY A 76 -18.65 -3.91 25.79
C GLY A 76 -19.32 -4.19 24.43
N ILE A 77 -18.74 -3.74 23.31
CA ILE A 77 -19.30 -3.94 21.96
C ILE A 77 -18.89 -5.32 21.40
N LYS A 78 -19.83 -6.04 20.76
CA LYS A 78 -19.56 -7.33 20.11
C LYS A 78 -18.52 -7.18 18.99
N PRO A 79 -17.58 -8.13 18.85
CA PRO A 79 -16.50 -8.04 17.88
C PRO A 79 -16.96 -8.21 16.43
N GLY A 80 -16.32 -7.47 15.54
CA GLY A 80 -16.44 -7.57 14.09
C GLY A 80 -17.62 -6.81 13.50
N ASN A 81 -17.33 -6.07 12.43
CA ASN A 81 -18.32 -5.29 11.71
C ASN A 81 -18.58 -5.90 10.33
N LYS A 82 -19.68 -6.67 10.21
CA LYS A 82 -20.07 -7.35 8.96
C LYS A 82 -20.43 -6.39 7.82
N LYS A 83 -20.68 -5.12 8.13
CA LYS A 83 -21.12 -4.13 7.14
C LYS A 83 -19.97 -3.60 6.29
N TYR A 84 -18.72 -3.78 6.73
CA TYR A 84 -17.54 -3.31 6.02
C TYR A 84 -16.64 -4.50 5.68
N ASN A 85 -16.02 -4.44 4.50
CA ASN A 85 -15.06 -5.43 4.06
C ASN A 85 -13.64 -5.00 4.46
N LEU A 86 -13.30 -5.21 5.74
CA LEU A 86 -12.01 -4.82 6.30
C LEU A 86 -10.97 -5.91 6.06
N ARG A 87 -9.85 -5.54 5.41
CA ARG A 87 -8.74 -6.46 5.09
C ARG A 87 -7.84 -6.75 6.28
N TRP A 88 -7.70 -5.79 7.18
CA TRP A 88 -6.90 -5.84 8.40
C TRP A 88 -7.60 -5.08 9.54
N ASP A 89 -7.13 -5.26 10.76
CA ASP A 89 -7.60 -4.51 11.92
C ASP A 89 -7.04 -3.08 11.83
N VAL A 90 -7.91 -2.07 11.98
CA VAL A 90 -7.53 -0.66 11.78
C VAL A 90 -7.58 0.11 13.10
N LEU A 91 -6.42 0.54 13.58
CA LEU A 91 -6.30 1.38 14.77
C LEU A 91 -6.85 2.79 14.52
N CYS A 92 -7.25 3.47 15.59
CA CYS A 92 -7.73 4.85 15.54
C CYS A 92 -6.57 5.80 15.24
N MET A 93 -6.61 6.47 14.10
CA MET A 93 -5.51 7.33 13.66
C MET A 93 -5.29 8.61 14.50
N THR A 94 -6.24 8.93 15.37
CA THR A 94 -6.16 10.02 16.36
C THR A 94 -5.75 9.54 17.74
N ASN A 95 -5.56 8.23 17.95
CA ASN A 95 -5.02 7.73 19.20
C ASN A 95 -3.53 8.14 19.31
N PRO A 96 -3.14 8.92 20.33
CA PRO A 96 -1.79 9.47 20.43
C PRO A 96 -0.73 8.40 20.59
N GLU A 97 -1.01 7.33 21.34
CA GLU A 97 -0.05 6.23 21.57
C GLU A 97 0.27 5.49 20.27
N VAL A 98 -0.74 5.24 19.43
CA VAL A 98 -0.56 4.61 18.11
C VAL A 98 0.22 5.52 17.16
N ARG A 99 -0.04 6.84 17.21
CA ARG A 99 0.68 7.81 16.39
C ARG A 99 2.15 7.88 16.78
N GLU A 100 2.44 8.06 18.07
CA GLU A 100 3.79 8.12 18.62
C GLU A 100 4.60 6.86 18.27
N TYR A 101 4.00 5.69 18.47
CA TYR A 101 4.62 4.41 18.13
C TYR A 101 5.05 4.35 16.66
N ASN A 102 4.17 4.73 15.73
CA ASN A 102 4.48 4.66 14.31
C ASN A 102 5.45 5.76 13.86
N LEU A 103 5.34 6.99 14.36
CA LEU A 103 6.26 8.07 14.03
C LEU A 103 7.68 7.76 14.51
N THR A 104 7.82 7.22 15.72
CA THR A 104 9.11 6.74 16.25
C THR A 104 9.72 5.67 15.34
N LEU A 105 8.92 4.66 14.95
CA LEU A 105 9.39 3.61 14.05
C LEU A 105 9.80 4.17 12.67
N ILE A 106 9.03 5.11 12.13
CA ILE A 106 9.32 5.77 10.85
C ILE A 106 10.64 6.53 10.94
N GLU A 107 10.84 7.33 11.98
CA GLU A 107 12.06 8.10 12.19
C GLU A 107 13.28 7.18 12.32
N ASP A 108 13.19 6.13 13.14
CA ASP A 108 14.24 5.12 13.32
C ASP A 108 14.64 4.45 11.99
N CYS A 109 13.65 4.08 11.18
CA CYS A 109 13.87 3.49 9.85
C CYS A 109 14.44 4.51 8.86
N ALA A 110 13.98 5.76 8.93
CA ALA A 110 14.42 6.83 8.06
C ALA A 110 15.88 7.16 8.30
N ARG A 111 16.41 7.06 9.52
CA ARG A 111 17.85 7.24 9.79
C ARG A 111 18.74 6.20 9.11
N GLN A 112 18.20 5.01 8.83
CA GLN A 112 18.99 3.85 8.39
C GLN A 112 18.79 3.48 6.92
N THR A 113 17.73 3.96 6.27
CA THR A 113 17.34 3.50 4.93
C THR A 113 17.28 4.64 3.91
N PRO A 114 17.34 4.37 2.59
CA PRO A 114 17.32 5.40 1.54
C PRO A 114 16.01 6.20 1.46
N GLY A 115 14.91 5.67 1.98
CA GLY A 115 13.62 6.34 1.96
C GLY A 115 12.50 5.52 2.59
N ILE A 116 11.36 6.16 2.79
CA ILE A 116 10.22 5.59 3.51
C ILE A 116 9.03 5.44 2.56
N SER A 117 8.33 4.33 2.74
CA SER A 117 7.03 4.08 2.19
C SER A 117 6.05 3.82 3.34
N ILE A 118 4.88 4.45 3.32
CA ILE A 118 3.84 4.19 4.33
C ILE A 118 2.61 3.59 3.66
N SER A 119 1.95 2.64 4.35
CA SER A 119 0.63 2.13 4.00
C SER A 119 -0.32 2.24 5.19
N SER A 120 -1.62 2.09 4.93
CA SER A 120 -2.65 2.10 5.97
C SER A 120 -2.71 3.39 6.80
N GLN A 121 -2.30 4.52 6.21
CA GLN A 121 -2.44 5.87 6.75
C GLN A 121 -3.84 6.44 6.41
N HIS A 122 -4.89 5.79 6.89
CA HIS A 122 -6.27 6.17 6.60
C HIS A 122 -7.25 5.72 7.67
N PHE A 123 -8.45 6.29 7.65
CA PHE A 123 -9.60 5.76 8.38
C PHE A 123 -10.07 4.42 7.82
N ALA A 124 -10.67 3.55 8.65
CA ALA A 124 -11.03 2.19 8.24
C ALA A 124 -12.00 2.13 7.03
N ASP A 125 -13.06 2.94 7.03
CA ASP A 125 -13.97 3.17 5.90
C ASP A 125 -14.86 4.41 6.21
N HIS A 126 -15.85 4.73 5.37
CA HIS A 126 -16.68 5.93 5.45
C HIS A 126 -17.43 6.16 6.77
N GLY A 127 -17.76 5.09 7.49
CA GLY A 127 -18.44 5.16 8.80
C GLY A 127 -17.51 5.23 10.00
N PHE A 128 -16.20 5.32 9.78
CA PHE A 128 -15.16 5.36 10.82
C PHE A 128 -14.39 6.68 10.78
N CYS A 129 -13.79 7.15 11.87
CA CYS A 129 -13.88 6.64 13.23
C CYS A 129 -14.75 7.58 14.06
N VAL A 130 -15.74 7.06 14.77
CA VAL A 130 -16.69 7.84 15.60
C VAL A 130 -16.48 7.59 17.10
N CYS A 131 -15.26 7.25 17.53
CA CYS A 131 -14.95 7.18 18.96
C CYS A 131 -15.12 8.56 19.62
N PRO A 132 -15.35 8.63 20.94
CA PRO A 132 -15.53 9.91 21.63
C PRO A 132 -14.41 10.93 21.35
N ARG A 133 -13.16 10.46 21.27
CA ARG A 133 -11.98 11.29 20.93
C ARG A 133 -12.10 11.92 19.55
N CYS A 134 -12.39 11.14 18.51
CA CYS A 134 -12.55 11.64 17.14
C CYS A 134 -13.71 12.63 17.03
N VAL A 135 -14.83 12.33 17.70
CA VAL A 135 -15.99 13.23 17.70
C VAL A 135 -15.66 14.56 18.37
N GLU A 136 -14.91 14.54 19.47
CA GLU A 136 -14.49 15.76 20.16
C GLU A 136 -13.49 16.58 19.32
N LEU A 137 -12.44 15.95 18.78
CA LEU A 137 -11.47 16.62 17.91
C LEU A 137 -12.12 17.20 16.66
N TRP A 138 -13.08 16.48 16.07
CA TRP A 138 -13.87 16.98 14.96
C TRP A 138 -14.68 18.24 15.35
N ARG A 139 -15.40 18.22 16.48
CA ARG A 139 -16.17 19.38 16.95
C ARG A 139 -15.27 20.59 17.20
N GLN A 140 -14.10 20.39 17.79
CA GLN A 140 -13.12 21.44 18.05
C GLN A 140 -12.54 22.03 16.75
N SER A 141 -12.42 21.24 15.68
CA SER A 141 -11.91 21.71 14.39
C SER A 141 -12.83 22.71 13.68
N GLY A 142 -14.14 22.68 13.95
CA GLY A 142 -15.13 23.49 13.23
C GLY A 142 -15.35 23.10 11.76
N LEU A 143 -14.70 22.03 11.27
CA LEU A 143 -14.85 21.54 9.90
C LEU A 143 -16.06 20.60 9.76
N ASN A 144 -16.50 20.35 8.53
CA ASN A 144 -17.40 19.21 8.29
C ASN A 144 -16.63 17.88 8.45
N TRP A 145 -17.37 16.78 8.57
CA TRP A 145 -16.80 15.46 8.89
C TRP A 145 -15.76 15.00 7.86
N TYR A 146 -16.00 15.19 6.57
CA TYR A 146 -15.09 14.70 5.53
C TYR A 146 -13.84 15.57 5.44
N ASP A 147 -13.97 16.89 5.59
CA ASP A 147 -12.83 17.80 5.59
C ASP A 147 -11.93 17.56 6.80
N TRP A 148 -12.50 17.38 7.99
CA TRP A 148 -11.74 17.02 9.18
C TRP A 148 -10.97 15.71 9.00
N ARG A 149 -11.61 14.68 8.42
CA ARG A 149 -10.94 13.41 8.14
C ARG A 149 -9.80 13.58 7.14
N ALA A 150 -10.02 14.35 6.09
CA ALA A 150 -9.00 14.57 5.08
C ALA A 150 -7.81 15.39 5.62
N GLN A 151 -8.10 16.40 6.44
CA GLN A 151 -7.09 17.15 7.19
C GLN A 151 -6.30 16.22 8.13
N THR A 152 -6.98 15.36 8.90
CA THR A 152 -6.32 14.44 9.86
C THR A 152 -5.32 13.50 9.17
N VAL A 153 -5.65 12.99 7.98
CA VAL A 153 -4.73 12.15 7.19
C VAL A 153 -3.57 12.99 6.65
N THR A 154 -3.87 14.18 6.13
CA THR A 154 -2.87 15.09 5.57
C THR A 154 -1.86 15.56 6.62
N GLU A 155 -2.32 15.92 7.81
CA GLU A 155 -1.46 16.33 8.93
C GLU A 155 -0.54 15.19 9.38
N PHE A 156 -1.04 13.95 9.40
CA PHE A 156 -0.17 12.80 9.67
C PHE A 156 0.91 12.64 8.59
N LEU A 157 0.60 12.86 7.31
CA LEU A 157 1.62 12.85 6.25
C LEU A 157 2.66 13.97 6.42
N LYS A 158 2.23 15.15 6.86
CA LYS A 158 3.14 16.25 7.19
C LYS A 158 4.11 15.86 8.29
N GLU A 159 3.61 15.30 9.40
CA GLU A 159 4.46 14.80 10.50
C GLU A 159 5.44 13.72 10.02
N VAL A 160 4.98 12.79 9.17
CA VAL A 160 5.87 11.81 8.56
C VAL A 160 6.95 12.47 7.71
N LYS A 161 6.58 13.48 6.90
CA LYS A 161 7.55 14.19 6.05
C LYS A 161 8.61 14.92 6.87
N ASP A 162 8.21 15.53 7.99
CA ASP A 162 9.12 16.15 8.94
C ASP A 162 10.07 15.11 9.58
N CYS A 163 9.55 13.95 9.99
CA CYS A 163 10.35 12.86 10.58
C CYS A 163 11.42 12.28 9.63
N ILE A 164 11.10 12.14 8.34
CA ILE A 164 12.04 11.53 7.38
C ILE A 164 13.03 12.53 6.76
N GLY A 165 12.80 13.84 6.99
CA GLY A 165 13.56 14.93 6.41
C GLY A 165 13.51 14.95 4.87
N GLY A 166 14.66 15.20 4.23
CA GLY A 166 14.76 15.29 2.76
C GLY A 166 14.64 13.97 2.01
N LYS A 167 14.36 12.85 2.70
CA LYS A 167 14.22 11.54 2.06
C LYS A 167 12.89 11.42 1.30
N PRO A 168 12.83 10.59 0.25
CA PRO A 168 11.60 10.37 -0.51
C PRO A 168 10.56 9.62 0.34
N LEU A 169 9.30 10.08 0.23
CA LEU A 169 8.11 9.50 0.83
C LEU A 169 7.19 8.88 -0.24
N TYR A 170 6.99 7.57 -0.15
CA TYR A 170 6.06 6.80 -0.97
C TYR A 170 4.77 6.53 -0.20
N VAL A 171 3.65 7.10 -0.64
CA VAL A 171 2.36 7.02 0.06
C VAL A 171 1.47 5.98 -0.61
N ASN A 172 1.20 4.86 0.07
CA ASN A 172 0.34 3.80 -0.47
C ASN A 172 -1.12 4.12 -0.19
N MET A 173 -1.97 4.13 -1.21
CA MET A 173 -3.40 4.43 -1.07
C MET A 173 -4.25 3.25 -1.51
N LEU A 174 -5.32 2.96 -0.78
CA LEU A 174 -6.29 1.97 -1.21
C LEU A 174 -6.87 2.33 -2.59
N PRO A 175 -7.13 1.35 -3.47
CA PRO A 175 -7.47 1.58 -4.88
C PRO A 175 -8.92 2.05 -5.08
N ASP A 176 -9.26 3.22 -4.55
CA ASP A 176 -10.55 3.90 -4.73
C ASP A 176 -10.35 5.34 -5.21
N PRO A 177 -10.32 5.57 -6.55
CA PRO A 177 -10.11 6.90 -7.11
C PRO A 177 -11.36 7.79 -7.06
N VAL A 178 -12.51 7.27 -6.63
CA VAL A 178 -13.80 7.96 -6.66
C VAL A 178 -14.21 8.39 -5.25
N LEU A 179 -14.21 7.46 -4.30
CA LEU A 179 -14.67 7.68 -2.92
C LEU A 179 -13.51 7.72 -1.92
N GLY A 180 -12.28 7.95 -2.39
CA GLY A 180 -11.08 7.98 -1.54
C GLY A 180 -11.19 8.99 -0.39
N ARG A 181 -11.81 10.16 -0.63
CA ARG A 181 -12.01 11.18 0.39
C ARG A 181 -12.98 10.69 1.47
N GLU A 182 -14.16 10.24 1.06
CA GLU A 182 -15.24 9.84 1.96
C GLU A 182 -14.91 8.56 2.73
N ARG A 183 -14.25 7.59 2.08
CA ARG A 183 -13.94 6.30 2.71
C ARG A 183 -12.69 6.36 3.56
N PHE A 184 -11.65 7.04 3.11
CA PHE A 184 -10.31 6.90 3.69
C PHE A 184 -9.73 8.22 4.20
N GLY A 185 -10.34 9.36 3.87
CA GLY A 185 -9.79 10.68 4.18
C GLY A 185 -8.70 11.10 3.19
N TYR A 186 -8.71 10.59 1.95
CA TYR A 186 -7.73 11.02 0.94
C TYR A 186 -8.17 12.31 0.25
N ASP A 187 -7.57 13.44 0.63
CA ASP A 187 -7.53 14.63 -0.20
C ASP A 187 -6.27 14.58 -1.09
N PHE A 188 -6.43 14.09 -2.32
CA PHE A 188 -5.28 13.87 -3.21
C PHE A 188 -4.41 15.10 -3.46
N ASP A 189 -5.01 16.29 -3.46
CA ASP A 189 -4.29 17.53 -3.69
C ASP A 189 -3.48 17.92 -2.45
N ALA A 190 -4.08 17.83 -1.26
CA ALA A 190 -3.39 18.13 -0.02
C ALA A 190 -2.29 17.08 0.30
N LEU A 191 -2.55 15.79 0.03
CA LEU A 191 -1.54 14.74 0.22
C LEU A 191 -0.33 14.93 -0.73
N ALA A 192 -0.54 15.52 -1.91
CA ALA A 192 0.52 15.77 -2.88
C ALA A 192 1.54 16.83 -2.40
N GLU A 193 1.23 17.62 -1.37
CA GLU A 193 2.20 18.53 -0.77
C GLU A 193 3.35 17.77 -0.07
N TYR A 194 3.05 16.57 0.46
CA TYR A 194 3.98 15.80 1.29
C TYR A 194 4.48 14.52 0.62
N ALA A 195 3.66 13.91 -0.24
CA ALA A 195 4.05 12.71 -0.98
C ALA A 195 5.01 13.04 -2.13
N ASP A 196 6.09 12.28 -2.25
CA ASP A 196 6.96 12.33 -3.44
C ASP A 196 6.44 11.39 -4.53
N VAL A 197 5.85 10.26 -4.12
CA VAL A 197 5.28 9.25 -5.02
C VAL A 197 4.04 8.65 -4.37
N PHE A 198 2.97 8.46 -5.14
CA PHE A 198 1.82 7.68 -4.73
C PHE A 198 1.93 6.23 -5.22
N VAL A 199 1.60 5.27 -4.37
CA VAL A 199 1.59 3.84 -4.70
C VAL A 199 0.16 3.32 -4.60
N ILE A 200 -0.34 2.68 -5.66
CA ILE A 200 -1.68 2.11 -5.73
C ILE A 200 -1.57 0.57 -5.71
N PRO A 201 -1.87 -0.09 -4.57
CA PRO A 201 -1.93 -1.54 -4.48
C PRO A 201 -3.02 -2.11 -5.38
N MET A 202 -2.61 -2.85 -6.38
CA MET A 202 -3.45 -3.55 -7.35
C MET A 202 -3.34 -5.07 -7.15
N PHE A 203 -3.51 -5.49 -5.91
CA PHE A 203 -3.31 -6.87 -5.52
C PHE A 203 -4.48 -7.75 -5.94
N SER A 204 -4.16 -8.84 -6.63
CA SER A 204 -5.11 -9.88 -6.95
C SER A 204 -4.43 -11.23 -7.03
N LYS A 205 -5.19 -12.28 -6.71
CA LYS A 205 -4.77 -13.68 -6.87
C LYS A 205 -4.87 -14.17 -8.31
N ALA A 206 -5.52 -13.38 -9.17
CA ALA A 206 -5.55 -13.54 -10.62
C ALA A 206 -5.78 -12.17 -11.28
N TYR A 207 -5.29 -11.95 -12.50
CA TYR A 207 -5.58 -10.73 -13.27
C TYR A 207 -6.53 -11.04 -14.44
N PRO A 208 -7.78 -11.47 -14.20
CA PRO A 208 -8.66 -12.02 -15.25
C PRO A 208 -9.14 -10.97 -16.26
N SER A 209 -9.22 -9.70 -15.85
CA SER A 209 -9.54 -8.59 -16.75
C SER A 209 -8.43 -7.55 -16.69
N PRO A 210 -7.41 -7.66 -17.56
CA PRO A 210 -6.35 -6.66 -17.68
C PRO A 210 -6.89 -5.23 -17.92
N TRP A 211 -8.08 -5.11 -18.53
CA TRP A 211 -8.75 -3.83 -18.75
C TRP A 211 -9.18 -3.14 -17.45
N TYR A 212 -9.65 -3.88 -16.45
CA TYR A 212 -10.02 -3.29 -15.14
C TYR A 212 -8.82 -2.56 -14.50
N TRP A 213 -7.66 -3.21 -14.50
CA TRP A 213 -6.44 -2.68 -13.92
C TRP A 213 -5.89 -1.50 -14.71
N GLU A 214 -5.98 -1.56 -16.03
CA GLU A 214 -5.65 -0.43 -16.90
C GLU A 214 -6.53 0.80 -16.59
N MET A 215 -7.85 0.62 -16.51
CA MET A 215 -8.77 1.73 -16.23
C MET A 215 -8.52 2.32 -14.84
N LEU A 216 -8.24 1.47 -13.84
CA LEU A 216 -7.89 1.91 -12.50
C LEU A 216 -6.58 2.71 -12.48
N ALA A 217 -5.54 2.24 -13.18
CA ALA A 217 -4.26 2.94 -13.32
C ALA A 217 -4.45 4.31 -14.00
N ARG A 218 -5.19 4.34 -15.11
CA ARG A 218 -5.53 5.57 -15.84
C ARG A 218 -6.28 6.56 -14.96
N ALA A 219 -7.26 6.09 -14.18
CA ALA A 219 -8.05 6.95 -13.29
C ALA A 219 -7.16 7.62 -12.24
N PHE A 220 -6.28 6.88 -11.56
CA PHE A 220 -5.34 7.47 -10.60
C PHE A 220 -4.32 8.39 -11.27
N LYS A 221 -3.75 7.98 -12.41
CA LYS A 221 -2.80 8.82 -13.15
C LYS A 221 -3.42 10.15 -13.57
N SER A 222 -4.71 10.18 -13.89
CA SER A 222 -5.43 11.42 -14.24
C SER A 222 -5.72 12.34 -13.05
N LYS A 223 -5.75 11.80 -11.82
CA LYS A 223 -6.16 12.53 -10.60
C LYS A 223 -4.98 12.99 -9.75
N LEU A 224 -3.91 12.20 -9.69
CA LEU A 224 -2.79 12.46 -8.78
C LEU A 224 -1.75 13.37 -9.45
N LYS A 225 -1.33 14.41 -8.71
CA LYS A 225 -0.38 15.44 -9.18
C LYS A 225 1.10 15.06 -9.02
N LYS A 226 1.37 13.87 -8.50
CA LYS A 226 2.72 13.33 -8.25
C LYS A 226 2.90 12.01 -9.00
N PRO A 227 4.14 11.52 -9.17
CA PRO A 227 4.39 10.22 -9.76
C PRO A 227 3.50 9.13 -9.15
N VAL A 228 2.92 8.30 -10.01
CA VAL A 228 1.99 7.22 -9.65
C VAL A 228 2.66 5.90 -9.96
N PHE A 229 2.80 5.07 -8.93
CA PHE A 229 3.29 3.71 -9.02
C PHE A 229 2.12 2.76 -8.80
N THR A 230 1.99 1.73 -9.62
CA THR A 230 1.05 0.63 -9.35
C THR A 230 1.79 -0.54 -8.75
N ASN A 231 1.13 -1.33 -7.91
CA ASN A 231 1.77 -2.42 -7.20
C ASN A 231 1.03 -3.74 -7.42
N LEU A 232 1.66 -4.63 -8.20
CA LEU A 232 1.13 -5.92 -8.64
C LEU A 232 1.57 -7.03 -7.70
N TYR A 233 0.68 -7.96 -7.44
CA TYR A 233 0.92 -9.11 -6.58
C TYR A 233 1.50 -10.26 -7.40
N VAL A 234 2.74 -10.64 -7.10
CA VAL A 234 3.37 -11.83 -7.70
C VAL A 234 3.06 -13.05 -6.82
N ARG A 235 3.53 -13.03 -5.55
CA ARG A 235 3.32 -14.15 -4.63
C ARG A 235 3.65 -13.78 -3.18
N GLY A 236 2.70 -13.92 -2.26
CA GLY A 236 2.92 -13.64 -0.85
C GLY A 236 3.36 -14.85 -0.02
N PRO A 237 3.62 -14.64 1.28
CA PRO A 237 3.97 -15.71 2.22
C PRO A 237 2.90 -16.79 2.30
N ASN A 238 3.32 -18.06 2.29
CA ASN A 238 2.45 -19.25 2.39
C ASN A 238 1.42 -19.43 1.26
N ASP A 239 1.60 -18.72 0.15
CA ASP A 239 0.73 -18.88 -1.00
C ASP A 239 0.90 -20.23 -1.70
N ASP A 240 -0.23 -20.86 -2.03
CA ASP A 240 -0.29 -21.96 -2.99
C ASP A 240 0.13 -21.42 -4.38
N PRO A 241 1.19 -21.97 -5.01
CA PRO A 241 1.59 -21.58 -6.37
C PRO A 241 0.49 -21.72 -7.43
N LYS A 242 -0.56 -22.52 -7.17
CA LYS A 242 -1.71 -22.68 -8.08
C LYS A 242 -2.77 -21.59 -7.92
N GLN A 243 -2.67 -20.77 -6.88
CA GLN A 243 -3.62 -19.70 -6.55
C GLN A 243 -2.98 -18.32 -6.65
N VAL A 244 -1.90 -18.18 -7.40
CA VAL A 244 -1.26 -16.89 -7.69
C VAL A 244 -1.37 -16.58 -9.18
N PRO A 245 -1.23 -15.30 -9.58
CA PRO A 245 -1.26 -14.94 -10.97
C PRO A 245 -0.21 -15.67 -11.80
N THR A 246 -0.55 -16.01 -13.04
CA THR A 246 0.42 -16.56 -13.99
C THR A 246 1.38 -15.46 -14.47
N THR A 247 2.55 -15.86 -14.97
CA THR A 247 3.49 -14.93 -15.61
C THR A 247 2.84 -14.18 -16.78
N GLU A 248 2.06 -14.87 -17.61
CA GLU A 248 1.30 -14.27 -18.72
C GLU A 248 0.35 -13.18 -18.22
N GLN A 249 -0.42 -13.45 -17.15
CA GLN A 249 -1.32 -12.48 -16.54
C GLN A 249 -0.55 -11.25 -16.02
N LEU A 250 0.58 -11.46 -15.36
CA LEU A 250 1.44 -10.39 -14.83
C LEU A 250 2.05 -9.54 -15.94
N LEU A 251 2.57 -10.14 -17.00
CA LEU A 251 3.11 -9.42 -18.16
C LEU A 251 2.02 -8.62 -18.87
N THR A 252 0.88 -9.25 -19.13
CA THR A 252 -0.26 -8.61 -19.82
C THR A 252 -0.77 -7.41 -19.04
N VAL A 253 -0.99 -7.57 -17.72
CA VAL A 253 -1.48 -6.45 -16.90
C VAL A 253 -0.41 -5.37 -16.71
N ALA A 254 0.87 -5.74 -16.59
CA ALA A 254 1.95 -4.76 -16.47
C ALA A 254 2.09 -3.91 -17.73
N VAL A 255 2.10 -4.50 -18.93
CA VAL A 255 2.12 -3.76 -20.21
C VAL A 255 0.91 -2.85 -20.34
N ARG A 256 -0.29 -3.35 -19.99
CA ARG A 256 -1.50 -2.53 -20.05
C ARG A 256 -1.51 -1.39 -19.04
N ILE A 257 -0.97 -1.59 -17.86
CA ILE A 257 -0.80 -0.50 -16.89
C ILE A 257 0.23 0.50 -17.40
N ALA A 258 1.37 0.03 -17.92
CA ALA A 258 2.45 0.87 -18.40
C ALA A 258 1.96 1.86 -19.48
N ARG A 259 1.12 1.39 -20.41
CA ARG A 259 0.52 2.21 -21.47
C ARG A 259 -0.36 3.36 -20.99
N THR A 260 -0.76 3.37 -19.72
CA THR A 260 -1.52 4.48 -19.14
C THR A 260 -0.65 5.68 -18.77
N GLY A 261 0.69 5.53 -18.84
CA GLY A 261 1.65 6.57 -18.49
C GLY A 261 1.95 6.64 -16.99
N VAL A 262 1.70 5.57 -16.22
CA VAL A 262 2.15 5.51 -14.82
C VAL A 262 3.67 5.59 -14.75
N ASP A 263 4.18 6.11 -13.64
CA ASP A 263 5.60 6.42 -13.49
C ASP A 263 6.40 5.20 -13.01
N GLY A 264 5.73 4.21 -12.41
CA GLY A 264 6.37 2.95 -12.06
C GLY A 264 5.43 1.77 -11.78
N ILE A 265 6.02 0.58 -11.81
CA ILE A 265 5.36 -0.69 -11.44
C ILE A 265 6.18 -1.38 -10.36
N ILE A 266 5.53 -1.75 -9.27
CA ILE A 266 6.08 -2.51 -8.16
C ILE A 266 5.58 -3.94 -8.24
N PHE A 267 6.47 -4.92 -8.11
CA PHE A 267 6.13 -6.34 -8.00
C PHE A 267 6.26 -6.79 -6.55
N LEU A 268 5.14 -7.13 -5.90
CA LEU A 268 5.12 -7.62 -4.53
C LEU A 268 5.34 -9.14 -4.51
N ALA A 269 6.37 -9.57 -3.78
CA ALA A 269 6.63 -10.99 -3.53
C ALA A 269 7.12 -11.25 -2.10
N GLU A 270 7.09 -12.49 -1.65
CA GLU A 270 7.62 -12.90 -0.34
C GLU A 270 9.13 -12.66 -0.24
N THR A 271 9.90 -13.15 -1.22
CA THR A 271 11.36 -13.15 -1.21
C THR A 271 11.94 -12.68 -2.55
N ALA A 272 13.22 -12.29 -2.55
CA ALA A 272 13.96 -11.99 -3.77
C ALA A 272 13.97 -13.19 -4.74
N GLN A 273 14.07 -14.42 -4.23
CA GLN A 273 13.99 -15.63 -5.04
C GLN A 273 12.66 -15.74 -5.80
N ARG A 274 11.52 -15.35 -5.21
CA ARG A 274 10.23 -15.34 -5.91
C ARG A 274 10.19 -14.33 -7.06
N ILE A 275 10.85 -13.19 -6.91
CA ILE A 275 11.03 -12.25 -8.02
C ILE A 275 11.93 -12.88 -9.09
N ARG A 276 13.04 -13.52 -8.71
CA ARG A 276 13.93 -14.21 -9.66
C ARG A 276 13.21 -15.31 -10.45
N ASP A 277 12.36 -16.10 -9.79
CA ASP A 277 11.54 -17.13 -10.43
C ASP A 277 10.58 -16.50 -11.47
N PHE A 278 9.92 -15.40 -11.11
CA PHE A 278 9.05 -14.64 -12.02
C PHE A 278 9.82 -14.05 -13.20
N GLN A 279 10.98 -13.43 -12.97
CA GLN A 279 11.83 -12.86 -14.01
C GLN A 279 12.26 -13.93 -15.03
N LYS A 280 12.69 -15.10 -14.54
CA LYS A 280 13.07 -16.23 -15.40
C LYS A 280 11.89 -16.70 -16.25
N ALA A 281 10.73 -16.87 -15.64
CA ALA A 281 9.52 -17.26 -16.38
C ALA A 281 9.09 -16.19 -17.39
N ALA A 282 9.25 -14.90 -17.07
CA ALA A 282 8.93 -13.79 -17.96
C ALA A 282 9.83 -13.80 -19.20
N VAL A 283 11.15 -13.99 -19.03
CA VAL A 283 12.11 -14.14 -20.13
C VAL A 283 11.76 -15.31 -21.05
N GLN A 284 11.25 -16.41 -20.48
CA GLN A 284 10.84 -17.60 -21.25
C GLN A 284 9.47 -17.46 -21.94
N SER A 285 8.68 -16.43 -21.61
CA SER A 285 7.32 -16.23 -22.13
C SER A 285 7.33 -15.56 -23.52
N THR A 286 8.11 -16.09 -24.47
CA THR A 286 8.38 -15.46 -25.77
C THR A 286 7.12 -15.19 -26.59
N ASN A 287 6.15 -16.09 -26.58
CA ASN A 287 4.90 -15.92 -27.32
C ASN A 287 4.09 -14.75 -26.76
N VAL A 288 3.97 -14.66 -25.43
CA VAL A 288 3.27 -13.56 -24.76
C VAL A 288 3.96 -12.23 -25.01
N LEU A 289 5.30 -12.20 -24.98
CA LEU A 289 6.06 -10.98 -25.27
C LEU A 289 5.86 -10.53 -26.73
N ALA A 290 5.82 -11.45 -27.68
CA ALA A 290 5.54 -11.14 -29.08
C ALA A 290 4.11 -10.63 -29.29
N GLU A 291 3.13 -11.18 -28.57
CA GLU A 291 1.74 -10.68 -28.60
C GLU A 291 1.60 -9.29 -27.98
N LEU A 292 2.40 -8.96 -26.96
CA LEU A 292 2.36 -7.67 -26.27
C LEU A 292 3.20 -6.59 -26.96
N ASP A 293 4.02 -6.95 -27.95
CA ASP A 293 4.82 -5.99 -28.71
C ASP A 293 3.93 -4.96 -29.42
N GLY A 294 4.27 -3.68 -29.30
CA GLY A 294 3.47 -2.58 -29.86
C GLY A 294 2.14 -2.27 -29.14
N TYR A 295 1.83 -2.90 -28.00
CA TYR A 295 0.63 -2.56 -27.21
C TYR A 295 0.73 -1.25 -26.42
N GLY A 296 1.89 -0.57 -26.49
CA GLY A 296 2.13 0.76 -25.90
C GLY A 296 2.67 0.73 -24.46
N GLY A 297 3.22 -0.40 -24.00
CA GLY A 297 3.84 -0.54 -22.68
C GLY A 297 5.28 -1.06 -22.79
N ASP A 298 6.02 -0.53 -23.75
CA ASP A 298 7.31 -1.04 -24.20
C ASP A 298 8.35 -1.04 -23.07
N GLU A 299 8.22 -0.17 -22.07
CA GLU A 299 9.11 -0.16 -20.90
C GLU A 299 9.09 -1.48 -20.12
N VAL A 300 7.96 -2.21 -20.13
CA VAL A 300 7.86 -3.54 -19.51
C VAL A 300 8.56 -4.59 -20.37
N ILE A 301 8.46 -4.48 -21.70
CA ILE A 301 9.16 -5.38 -22.63
C ILE A 301 10.68 -5.16 -22.53
N ASP A 302 11.11 -3.91 -22.43
CA ASP A 302 12.50 -3.53 -22.19
C ASP A 302 13.00 -4.04 -20.84
N LEU A 303 12.18 -3.96 -19.78
CA LEU A 303 12.50 -4.56 -18.48
C LEU A 303 12.76 -6.06 -18.60
N VAL A 304 11.86 -6.80 -19.25
CA VAL A 304 12.05 -8.25 -19.45
C VAL A 304 13.28 -8.54 -20.30
N SER A 305 13.56 -7.71 -21.31
CA SER A 305 14.78 -7.83 -22.10
C SER A 305 16.04 -7.60 -21.27
N ARG A 306 16.05 -6.65 -20.33
CA ARG A 306 17.15 -6.48 -19.36
C ARG A 306 17.30 -7.69 -18.45
N TRP A 307 16.22 -8.37 -18.07
CA TRP A 307 16.30 -9.59 -17.26
C TRP A 307 16.97 -10.76 -17.97
N LYS A 308 17.07 -10.74 -19.32
CA LYS A 308 17.82 -11.78 -20.06
C LYS A 308 19.27 -11.86 -19.63
N SER A 309 19.90 -10.79 -19.17
CA SER A 309 21.29 -10.85 -18.69
C SER A 309 21.45 -11.51 -17.32
N LEU A 310 20.34 -11.86 -16.64
CA LEU A 310 20.35 -12.52 -15.34
C LEU A 310 20.29 -14.06 -15.43
N PHE A 311 20.06 -14.61 -16.63
CA PHE A 311 19.80 -16.04 -16.89
C PHE A 311 20.44 -16.52 -18.20
#